data_AF-A0A550GM03-F1
#
_entry.id   AF-A0A550GM03-F1
#
_cell.length_a   1.000
_cell.length_b   1.000
_cell.length_c   1.000
_cell.angle_alpha   90.00
_cell.angle_beta   90.00
_cell.angle_gamma   90.00
#
_symmetry.space_group_name_H-M   'P 1'
#
loop_
_entity.id
_entity.type
_entity.pdbx_description
1 polymer ?
#
loop_
_entity_poly.entity_id
_entity_poly.type
_entity_poly.pdbx_seq_one_letter_code
_entity_poly.pdbx_strand_id
1 'polypeptide(L)' 'MKQAIGPLIVISENKGVSKAANNIPGLDVVELKNLNTEMLAPGTCPGRLTLWSIGAFTQLDKIYGGD' A
#
# COMPACT_ATOMS: atom_id res chain seq x y z
N MET A 1 5.36 -19.84 -12.06
CA MET A 1 4.71 -18.82 -12.92
C MET A 1 5.06 -17.45 -12.36
N LYS A 2 5.49 -16.50 -13.20
CA LYS A 2 5.73 -15.11 -12.76
C LYS A 2 4.37 -14.42 -12.64
N GLN A 3 4.02 -14.00 -11.43
CA GLN A 3 2.78 -13.29 -11.16
C GLN A 3 3.00 -11.79 -11.46
N ALA A 4 2.04 -11.16 -12.13
CA ALA A 4 2.13 -9.72 -12.40
C ALA A 4 2.01 -8.94 -11.08
N ILE A 5 2.72 -7.82 -11.00
CA ILE A 5 2.62 -6.91 -9.86
C ILE A 5 1.37 -6.06 -10.06
N GLY A 6 0.38 -6.27 -9.18
CA GLY A 6 -0.88 -5.56 -9.21
C GLY A 6 -0.87 -4.33 -8.29
N PRO A 7 -2.07 -3.83 -7.95
CA PRO A 7 -2.21 -2.64 -7.12
C PRO A 7 -1.68 -2.86 -5.70
N LEU A 8 -1.31 -1.75 -5.06
CA LEU A 8 -1.00 -1.67 -3.64
C LEU A 8 -2.12 -0.93 -2.92
N ILE A 9 -2.62 -1.47 -1.81
CA ILE A 9 -3.58 -0.78 -0.94
C ILE A 9 -2.85 -0.38 0.35
N VAL A 10 -2.86 0.91 0.66
CA VAL A 10 -2.29 1.46 1.90
C VAL A 10 -3.41 1.80 2.87
N ILE A 11 -3.36 1.21 4.05
CA ILE A 11 -4.34 1.39 5.13
C ILE A 11 -3.68 1.92 6.39
N SER A 12 -4.41 2.65 7.22
CA SER A 12 -3.94 3.06 8.55
C SER A 12 -4.02 1.92 9.57
N GLU A 13 -5.06 1.09 9.47
CA GLU A 13 -5.35 0.01 10.40
C GLU A 13 -5.96 -1.19 9.67
N ASN A 14 -5.55 -2.39 10.03
CA ASN A 14 -6.06 -3.63 9.45
C ASN A 14 -7.35 -4.11 10.13
N LYS A 15 -8.51 -3.76 9.54
CA LYS A 15 -9.85 -4.21 9.96
C LYS A 15 -10.36 -5.43 9.17
N GLY A 16 -9.45 -6.34 8.82
CA GLY A 16 -9.74 -7.51 7.98
C GLY A 16 -9.55 -7.26 6.48
N VAL A 17 -9.08 -6.07 6.09
CA VAL A 17 -8.80 -5.71 4.69
C VAL A 17 -7.73 -6.63 4.10
N SER A 18 -6.65 -6.91 4.83
CA SER A 18 -5.60 -7.82 4.37
C SER A 18 -6.15 -9.24 4.13
N LYS A 19 -7.07 -9.71 4.97
CA LYS A 19 -7.70 -11.03 4.81
C LYS A 19 -8.61 -11.08 3.58
N ALA A 20 -9.35 -10.00 3.32
CA ALA A 20 -10.20 -9.89 2.14
C ALA A 20 -9.39 -9.83 0.83
N ALA A 21 -8.27 -9.11 0.84
CA ALA A 21 -7.42 -8.91 -0.33
C ALA A 21 -6.55 -10.13 -0.69
N ASN A 22 -6.23 -11.00 0.28
CA ASN A 22 -5.28 -12.11 0.10
C ASN A 22 -5.69 -13.16 -0.96
N ASN A 23 -6.95 -13.15 -1.42
CA ASN A 23 -7.41 -14.04 -2.50
C ASN A 23 -7.23 -13.45 -3.91
N ILE A 24 -6.74 -12.22 -4.04
CA ILE A 24 -6.58 -11.54 -5.34
C ILE A 24 -5.10 -11.60 -5.77
N PRO A 25 -4.78 -12.30 -6.86
CA PRO A 25 -3.43 -12.38 -7.42
C PRO A 25 -2.79 -11.01 -7.67
N GLY A 26 -1.60 -10.77 -7.10
CA GLY A 26 -0.80 -9.56 -7.34
C GLY A 26 -1.26 -8.30 -6.59
N LEU A 27 -2.34 -8.40 -5.79
CA LEU A 27 -2.79 -7.32 -4.92
C LEU A 27 -2.08 -7.40 -3.57
N ASP A 28 -1.43 -6.30 -3.19
CA ASP A 28 -0.77 -6.19 -1.88
C ASP A 28 -1.52 -5.20 -0.98
N VAL A 29 -1.52 -5.48 0.32
CA VAL A 29 -2.07 -4.58 1.34
C VAL A 29 -1.00 -4.31 2.38
N VAL A 30 -0.75 -3.04 2.66
CA VAL A 30 0.25 -2.62 3.65
C VAL A 30 -0.33 -1.58 4.59
N GLU A 31 0.02 -1.69 5.86
CA GLU A 31 -0.26 -0.63 6.83
C GLU A 31 0.74 0.50 6.66
N LEU A 32 0.31 1.76 6.81
CA LEU A 32 1.16 2.94 6.60
C LEU A 32 2.48 2.86 7.38
N LYS A 33 2.42 2.38 8.63
CA LYS A 33 3.59 2.21 9.51
C LYS A 33 4.64 1.22 8.98
N ASN A 34 4.24 0.33 8.08
CA ASN A 34 5.07 -0.72 7.48
C ASN A 34 5.34 -0.45 5.98
N LEU A 35 4.92 0.71 5.46
CA LEU A 35 5.12 1.07 4.06
C LEU A 35 6.62 1.22 3.79
N ASN A 36 7.08 0.62 2.69
CA ASN A 36 8.48 0.68 2.27
C ASN A 36 8.61 1.03 0.79
N THR A 37 9.81 1.41 0.38
CA THR A 37 10.10 1.85 -1.00
C THR A 37 9.95 0.72 -2.01
N GLU A 38 10.32 -0.51 -1.68
CA GLU A 38 10.21 -1.66 -2.60
C GLU A 38 8.75 -1.97 -2.94
N MET A 39 7.83 -1.80 -2.01
CA MET A 39 6.40 -1.99 -2.24
C MET A 39 5.84 -0.95 -3.21
N LEU A 40 6.37 0.27 -3.20
CA LEU A 40 5.99 1.38 -4.09
C LEU A 40 6.69 1.33 -5.45
N ALA A 41 7.91 0.82 -5.50
CA ALA A 41 8.76 0.78 -6.69
C ALA A 41 9.41 -0.60 -6.87
N PRO A 42 8.60 -1.65 -7.10
CA PRO A 42 9.12 -3.01 -7.13
C PRO A 42 10.03 -3.23 -8.32
N GLY A 43 11.21 -3.81 -8.07
CA GLY A 43 12.24 -3.95 -9.09
C GLY A 43 12.86 -2.61 -9.53
N THR A 44 12.85 -1.61 -8.64
CA THR A 44 13.42 -0.26 -8.90
C THR A 44 12.71 0.50 -10.03
N CYS A 45 11.47 0.12 -10.36
CA CYS A 45 10.63 0.84 -11.31
C CYS A 45 9.70 1.80 -10.54
N PRO A 46 9.85 3.13 -10.67
CA PRO A 46 9.00 4.07 -9.94
C PRO A 46 7.57 4.07 -10.49
N GLY A 47 6.61 4.14 -9.58
CA GLY A 47 5.20 4.18 -9.93
C GLY A 47 4.55 2.80 -9.87
N ARG A 48 3.73 2.63 -8.85
CA ARG A 48 2.79 1.52 -8.70
C ARG A 48 1.40 2.11 -8.50
N LEU A 49 0.37 1.43 -9.02
CA LEU A 49 -1.00 1.82 -8.75
C LEU A 49 -1.28 1.65 -7.25
N THR A 50 -1.32 2.76 -6.53
CA THR A 50 -1.48 2.76 -5.06
C THR A 50 -2.80 3.40 -4.66
N LEU A 51 -3.63 2.63 -3.96
CA LEU A 51 -4.90 3.07 -3.39
C LEU A 51 -4.68 3.40 -1.91
N TRP A 52 -5.05 4.62 -1.52
CA TRP A 52 -4.88 5.10 -0.16
C TRP A 52 -6.23 5.16 0.54
N SER A 53 -6.31 4.60 1.75
CA SER A 53 -7.45 4.88 2.61
C SER A 53 -7.37 6.33 3.12
N ILE A 54 -8.52 6.95 3.37
CA ILE A 54 -8.58 8.33 3.89
C ILE A 54 -7.77 8.44 5.20
N GLY A 55 -7.89 7.44 6.09
CA GLY A 55 -7.13 7.40 7.34
C GLY A 55 -5.61 7.30 7.12
N ALA A 56 -5.18 6.51 6.13
CA ALA A 56 -3.76 6.45 5.77
C ALA A 56 -3.26 7.79 5.21
N PHE A 57 -4.06 8.47 4.40
CA PHE A 57 -3.72 9.76 3.82
C PHE A 57 -3.61 10.86 4.90
N THR A 58 -4.57 10.95 5.83
CA THR A 58 -4.51 11.87 6.97
C THR A 58 -3.29 11.62 7.86
N GLN A 59 -2.94 10.35 8.09
CA GLN A 59 -1.77 10.02 8.89
C GLN A 59 -0.47 10.32 8.14
N LEU A 60 -0.45 10.13 6.82
CA LEU A 60 0.69 10.50 5.98
C LEU A 60 0.94 12.02 6.01
N ASP A 61 -0.12 12.80 5.95
CA ASP A 61 -0.06 14.26 6.08
C ASP A 61 0.52 14.69 7.44
N LYS A 62 0.15 14.01 8.55
CA LYS A 62 0.79 14.28 9.86
C LYS A 62 2.27 13.95 9.93
N ILE A 63 2.76 13.01 9.12
CA ILE A 63 4.16 12.56 9.17
C ILE A 63 5.03 13.43 8.25
N TYR A 64 4.50 13.84 7.10
CA TYR A 64 5.27 14.49 6.03
C TYR A 64 4.72 15.84 5.56
N GLY A 65 3.45 16.14 5.86
CA GLY A 65 2.85 17.47 5.74
C GLY A 65 3.36 18.34 6.88
N GLY A 66 4.60 18.82 6.73
CA GLY A 66 5.03 19.97 7.50
C GLY A 66 4.21 21.18 7.08
N ASP A 67 3.77 21.95 8.06
CA ASP A 67 3.30 23.33 7.84
C ASP A 67 4.37 24.17 7.13
#